data_AF-A0A9P5VVT3-F1
#
_entry.id   AF-A0A9P5VVT3-F1
#
_cell.length_a   1.000
_cell.length_b   1.000
_cell.length_c   1.000
_cell.angle_alpha   90.00
_cell.angle_beta   90.00
_cell.angle_gamma   90.00
#
_symmetry.space_group_name_H-M   'P 1'
#
loop_
_entity.id
_entity.type
_entity.pdbx_description
1 polymer ?
#
loop_
_entity_poly.entity_id
_entity_poly.type
_entity_poly.pdbx_seq_one_letter_code
_entity_poly.pdbx_strand_id
1 'polypeptide(L)'
;MNFGTVARRAYSTRAAIPPVIGSTKAVGSPREAARMAKVVNFYKGLPNGPAPAARSSGYQARRFDGKNASMTPVFQAIGGIFLISYTIDYQFHL
;
A
#
# COMPACT_ATOMS: atom_id res chain seq x y z
N MET A 1 -7.24 -5.14 46.86
CA MET A 1 -7.10 -4.31 45.64
C MET A 1 -5.65 -3.91 45.51
N ASN A 2 -4.98 -4.25 44.40
CA ASN A 2 -3.52 -4.10 44.30
C ASN A 2 -3.16 -2.68 43.79
N PHE A 3 -2.89 -1.76 44.72
CA PHE A 3 -2.67 -0.33 44.48
C PHE A 3 -1.65 -0.01 43.37
N GLY A 4 -0.63 -0.87 43.20
CA GLY A 4 0.39 -0.69 42.16
C GLY A 4 -0.13 -0.78 40.73
N THR A 5 -1.22 -1.53 40.48
CA THR A 5 -1.82 -1.63 39.13
C THR A 5 -2.69 -0.42 38.78
N VAL A 6 -3.30 0.21 39.78
CA VAL A 6 -4.14 1.41 39.62
C VAL A 6 -3.27 2.62 39.28
N ALA A 7 -2.18 2.82 40.02
CA ALA A 7 -1.21 3.88 39.75
C ALA A 7 -0.61 3.74 38.33
N ARG A 8 -0.18 2.53 37.96
CA ARG A 8 0.40 2.26 36.63
C ARG A 8 -0.60 2.50 35.49
N ARG A 9 -1.90 2.29 35.72
CA ARG A 9 -2.97 2.58 34.75
C ARG A 9 -3.27 4.08 34.65
N ALA A 10 -3.23 4.80 35.77
CA ALA A 10 -3.44 6.25 35.83
C ALA A 10 -2.35 7.04 35.10
N TYR A 11 -1.09 6.59 35.17
CA TYR A 11 0.03 7.21 34.47
C TYR A 11 0.30 6.61 33.07
N SER A 12 -0.59 5.76 32.56
CA SER A 12 -0.43 5.14 31.25
C SER A 12 -0.81 6.13 30.13
N THR A 13 0.06 6.25 29.13
CA THR A 13 -0.18 7.00 27.89
C THR A 13 -1.47 6.59 27.16
N ARG A 14 -2.03 5.41 27.47
CA ARG A 14 -3.32 4.94 26.98
C ARG A 14 -4.52 5.78 27.45
N ALA A 15 -4.42 6.46 28.59
CA ALA A 15 -5.47 7.36 29.09
C ALA A 15 -5.30 8.80 28.56
N ALA A 16 -4.07 9.21 28.26
CA ALA A 16 -3.75 10.57 27.79
C ALA A 16 -3.75 10.71 26.25
N ILE A 17 -3.54 9.62 25.52
CA ILE A 17 -3.55 9.60 24.05
C ILE A 17 -4.94 9.15 23.59
N PRO A 18 -5.73 10.02 22.93
CA PRO A 18 -7.01 9.60 22.38
C PRO A 18 -6.78 8.47 21.35
N PRO A 19 -7.61 7.42 21.33
CA PRO A 19 -7.45 6.30 20.41
C PRO A 19 -7.57 6.80 18.95
N VAL A 20 -6.44 6.83 18.25
CA VAL A 20 -6.24 7.06 16.80
C VAL A 20 -7.26 8.03 16.16
N ILE A 21 -6.93 9.31 16.09
CA ILE A 21 -7.76 10.36 15.45
C ILE A 21 -7.95 10.12 13.93
N GLY A 22 -7.09 9.32 13.28
CA GLY A 22 -7.11 9.10 11.81
C GLY A 22 -7.70 7.77 11.31
N SER A 23 -7.84 6.73 12.13
CA SER A 23 -8.42 5.46 11.69
C SER A 23 -9.06 4.69 12.83
N THR A 24 -10.28 5.11 13.15
CA THR A 24 -11.26 4.45 14.02
C THR A 24 -12.51 4.17 13.20
N LYS A 25 -12.39 3.58 12.01
CA LYS A 25 -13.54 3.45 11.08
C LYS A 25 -14.77 2.71 11.65
N ALA A 26 -14.68 2.08 12.82
CA ALA A 26 -15.76 1.27 13.39
C ALA A 26 -16.10 1.50 14.87
N VAL A 27 -15.37 2.33 15.63
CA VAL A 27 -15.52 2.30 17.11
C VAL A 27 -16.62 3.25 17.64
N GLY A 28 -17.04 4.25 16.87
CA GLY A 28 -18.10 5.20 17.29
C GLY A 28 -19.09 5.60 16.20
N SER A 29 -19.06 4.95 15.04
CA SER A 29 -20.04 5.22 14.00
C SER A 29 -21.42 4.75 14.48
N PRO A 30 -22.48 5.58 14.39
CA PRO A 30 -23.84 5.15 14.68
C PRO A 30 -24.12 3.82 13.96
N ARG A 31 -24.76 2.85 14.63
CA ARG A 31 -25.02 1.52 14.04
C ARG A 31 -25.73 1.63 12.68
N GLU A 32 -26.52 2.68 12.50
CA GLU A 32 -27.18 3.12 11.28
C GLU A 32 -26.18 3.43 10.17
N ALA A 33 -25.11 4.19 10.42
CA ALA A 33 -24.08 4.50 9.42
C ALA A 33 -23.31 3.25 8.97
N ALA A 34 -23.03 2.31 9.89
CA ALA A 34 -22.45 1.02 9.53
C ALA A 34 -23.41 0.15 8.69
N ARG A 35 -24.73 0.20 8.95
CA ARG A 35 -25.76 -0.46 8.12
C ARG A 35 -25.88 0.17 6.74
N MET A 36 -25.88 1.50 6.65
CA MET A 36 -25.94 2.21 5.38
C MET A 36 -24.69 1.95 4.53
N ALA A 37 -23.51 1.88 5.13
CA ALA A 37 -22.28 1.52 4.43
C ALA A 37 -22.34 0.11 3.81
N LYS A 38 -22.97 -0.87 4.48
CA LYS A 38 -23.17 -2.23 3.94
C LYS A 38 -24.10 -2.25 2.74
N VAL A 39 -25.20 -1.49 2.77
CA VAL A 39 -26.14 -1.40 1.64
C VAL A 39 -25.47 -0.72 0.44
N VAL A 40 -24.74 0.37 0.67
CA VAL A 40 -23.99 1.05 -0.40
C VAL A 40 -22.90 0.14 -0.97
N ASN A 41 -22.17 -0.60 -0.12
CA ASN A 41 -21.17 -1.56 -0.59
C ASN A 41 -21.77 -2.75 -1.32
N PHE A 42 -22.97 -3.19 -0.95
CA PHE A 42 -23.71 -4.23 -1.67
C PHE A 42 -24.01 -3.78 -3.10
N TYR A 43 -24.56 -2.57 -3.28
CA TYR A 43 -24.83 -2.03 -4.63
C TYR A 43 -23.58 -1.68 -5.42
N LYS A 44 -22.50 -1.25 -4.76
CA LYS A 44 -21.18 -1.07 -5.41
C LYS A 44 -20.53 -2.40 -5.82
N GLY A 45 -20.79 -3.45 -5.06
CA GLY A 45 -20.23 -4.78 -5.24
C GLY A 45 -21.06 -5.68 -6.16
N LEU A 46 -22.23 -5.22 -6.63
CA LEU A 46 -22.92 -5.89 -7.73
C LEU A 46 -21.92 -6.02 -8.90
N PRO A 47 -21.80 -7.20 -9.53
CA PRO A 47 -20.89 -7.40 -10.64
C PRO A 47 -21.30 -6.49 -11.81
N ASN A 48 -20.73 -5.29 -11.82
CA ASN A 48 -20.66 -4.50 -13.04
C ASN A 48 -19.81 -5.33 -14.02
N GLY A 49 -20.19 -5.33 -15.30
CA GLY A 49 -19.46 -6.09 -16.33
C GLY A 49 -17.94 -5.90 -16.21
N PRO A 50 -17.13 -6.89 -16.65
CA PRO A 50 -15.70 -6.93 -16.39
C PRO A 50 -15.07 -5.56 -16.63
N ALA A 51 -14.45 -5.01 -15.59
CA ALA A 51 -13.82 -3.70 -15.66
C ALA A 51 -12.91 -3.66 -16.89
N PRO A 52 -13.02 -2.65 -17.77
CA PRO A 52 -12.22 -2.60 -18.98
C PRO A 52 -10.75 -2.72 -18.59
N ALA A 53 -10.05 -3.67 -19.23
CA ALA A 53 -8.64 -3.91 -18.97
C ALA A 53 -7.90 -2.57 -19.01
N ALA A 54 -7.26 -2.21 -17.90
CA ALA A 54 -6.51 -0.98 -17.80
C ALA A 54 -5.54 -0.93 -18.99
N ARG A 55 -5.73 0.07 -19.86
CA ARG A 55 -4.94 0.22 -21.07
C ARG A 55 -3.50 0.44 -20.60
N SER A 56 -2.65 -0.57 -20.76
CA SER A 56 -1.27 -0.52 -20.29
C SER A 56 -0.47 0.46 -21.16
N SER A 57 -0.57 1.76 -20.86
CA SER A 57 0.27 2.78 -21.44
C SER A 57 1.57 2.88 -20.63
N GLY A 58 2.71 2.98 -21.31
CA GLY A 58 4.02 3.11 -20.69
C GLY A 58 4.79 1.80 -20.48
N TYR A 59 6.10 1.93 -20.28
CA TYR A 59 7.03 0.82 -20.05
C TYR A 59 6.70 0.07 -18.76
N GLN A 60 6.29 0.79 -17.71
CA GLN A 60 6.00 0.20 -16.40
C GLN A 60 4.84 -0.80 -16.48
N ALA A 61 3.69 -0.39 -17.04
CA ALA A 61 2.51 -1.24 -17.17
C ALA A 61 2.73 -2.46 -18.08
N ARG A 62 3.74 -2.43 -18.96
CA ARG A 62 4.09 -3.54 -19.86
C ARG A 62 5.05 -4.55 -19.25
N ARG A 63 5.82 -4.17 -18.22
CA ARG A 63 6.91 -4.99 -17.68
C ARG A 63 6.76 -5.34 -16.21
N PHE A 64 5.95 -4.59 -15.46
CA PHE A 64 5.77 -4.78 -14.02
C PHE A 64 4.35 -5.13 -13.61
N ASP A 65 3.34 -4.89 -14.46
CA ASP A 65 1.93 -5.11 -14.09
C ASP A 65 1.35 -6.41 -14.69
N GLY A 66 0.54 -7.09 -13.87
CA GLY A 66 -0.33 -8.20 -14.27
C GLY A 66 0.42 -9.41 -14.86
N LYS A 67 -0.19 -10.04 -15.88
CA LYS A 67 0.36 -11.24 -16.56
C LYS A 67 1.67 -11.02 -17.32
N ASN A 68 2.07 -9.76 -17.51
CA ASN A 68 3.29 -9.37 -18.21
C ASN A 68 4.42 -8.99 -17.25
N ALA A 69 4.22 -9.17 -15.94
CA ALA A 69 5.26 -9.00 -14.95
C ALA A 69 6.40 -9.97 -15.26
N SER A 70 7.55 -9.43 -15.65
CA SER A 70 8.70 -10.20 -16.13
C SER A 70 9.98 -9.69 -15.47
N MET A 71 11.00 -10.55 -15.42
CA MET A 71 12.36 -10.15 -14.99
C MET A 71 13.15 -9.42 -16.08
N THR A 72 12.59 -9.22 -17.28
CA THR A 72 13.23 -8.44 -18.35
C THR A 72 13.80 -7.09 -17.91
N PRO A 73 13.10 -6.22 -17.15
CA PRO A 73 13.68 -4.96 -16.63
C PRO A 73 14.93 -5.16 -15.76
N VAL A 74 15.04 -6.28 -15.03
CA VAL A 74 16.23 -6.59 -14.22
C VAL A 74 17.43 -6.85 -15.12
N PHE A 75 17.26 -7.67 -16.16
CA PHE A 75 18.33 -7.92 -17.13
C PHE A 75 18.69 -6.67 -17.94
N GLN A 76 17.72 -5.81 -18.24
CA GLN A 76 18.00 -4.52 -18.88
C GLN A 76 18.80 -3.59 -17.99
N ALA A 77 18.52 -3.54 -16.68
CA ALA A 77 19.30 -2.76 -15.72
C ALA A 77 20.74 -3.29 -15.63
N ILE A 78 20.91 -4.62 -15.51
CA ILE A 78 22.24 -5.25 -15.46
C ILE A 78 23.03 -4.94 -16.74
N GLY A 79 22.42 -5.14 -17.91
CA GLY A 79 23.06 -4.81 -19.20
C GLY A 79 23.42 -3.33 -19.32
N GLY A 80 22.54 -2.43 -18.90
CA GLY A 80 22.81 -0.99 -18.88
C GLY A 80 23.98 -0.62 -17.97
N ILE A 81 24.06 -1.21 -16.78
CA ILE A 81 25.17 -1.01 -15.85
C ILE A 81 26.48 -1.48 -16.48
N PHE A 82 26.53 -2.69 -17.06
CA PHE A 82 27.75 -3.18 -17.71
C PHE A 82 28.22 -2.28 -18.86
N LEU A 83 27.28 -1.80 -19.68
CA LEU A 83 27.60 -0.93 -20.81
C LEU A 83 28.18 0.40 -20.31
N ILE A 84 27.55 1.01 -19.32
CA ILE A 84 28.04 2.25 -18.70
C ILE A 84 29.40 2.03 -18.04
N SER A 85 29.56 0.97 -17.24
CA SER A 85 30.82 0.63 -16.59
C SER A 85 31.95 0.43 -17.60
N TYR A 86 31.70 -0.27 -18.71
CA TYR A 86 32.68 -0.45 -19.79
C TYR A 86 33.07 0.89 -20.45
N THR A 87 32.09 1.77 -20.70
CA THR A 87 32.40 3.09 -21.26
C THR A 87 33.22 3.96 -20.31
N ILE A 88 32.97 3.89 -19.00
CA ILE A 88 33.74 4.60 -17.97
C ILE A 88 35.17 4.04 -17.94
N ASP A 89 35.32 2.71 -17.87
CA ASP A 89 36.63 2.05 -17.84
C ASP A 89 37.45 2.42 -19.08
N TYR A 90 36.86 2.36 -20.28
CA TYR A 90 37.52 2.77 -21.52
C TYR A 90 37.95 4.25 -21.52
N GLN A 91 37.17 5.14 -20.91
CA GLN A 91 37.46 6.58 -20.90
C GLN A 91 38.52 6.97 -19.86
N PHE A 92 38.63 6.24 -18.74
CA PHE A 92 39.49 6.61 -17.61
C PHE A 92 40.71 5.69 -17.41
N HIS A 93 40.70 4.47 -17.95
CA HIS A 93 41.78 3.48 -17.81
C HIS A 93 42.58 3.22 -19.08
N LEU A 94 42.08 3.63 -20.26
CA LEU A 94 42.86 3.71 -21.50
C LEU A 94 43.47 5.11 -21.65
#